data_AF-A0A2M8Y3P8-F1
#
_entry.id   AF-A0A2M8Y3P8-F1
#
_cell.length_a   1.000
_cell.length_b   1.000
_cell.length_c   1.000
_cell.angle_alpha   90.00
_cell.angle_beta   90.00
_cell.angle_gamma   90.00
#
_symmetry.space_group_name_H-M   'P 1'
#
loop_
_entity.id
_entity.type
_entity.pdbx_description
1 polymer ?
#
loop_
_entity_poly.entity_id
_entity_poly.type
_entity_poly.pdbx_seq_one_letter_code
_entity_poly.pdbx_strand_id
1 'polypeptide(L)'
;MNTIQSLPLDLKSVIGTEKVDFSILAKRKQPLNKSLGIIAFGIIWSAFISIFVIAFLGPLFKGEEVHFKVNDEPTTASWDNFEPMLVPTLIIGLFVVVGIAILCGGFYALFQKGGYFVGTENRLIHYRKGTITTYDWEQFSGNYGNKQ
;
A
#
# COMPACT_ATOMS: atom_id res chain seq x y z
N MET A 1 19.80 6.53 28.72
CA MET A 1 21.01 7.15 28.12
C MET A 1 21.17 6.59 26.72
N ASN A 2 20.93 7.41 25.69
CA ASN A 2 20.76 6.96 24.31
C ASN A 2 22.12 6.84 23.60
N THR A 3 22.48 5.62 23.24
CA THR A 3 23.73 5.28 22.55
C THR A 3 23.70 5.70 21.09
N ILE A 4 24.41 6.77 20.76
CA ILE A 4 24.74 7.24 19.39
C ILE A 4 25.45 6.13 18.55
N GLN A 5 25.99 5.10 19.21
CA GLN A 5 26.73 4.02 18.57
C GLN A 5 25.90 3.14 17.60
N SER A 6 24.56 3.10 17.69
CA SER A 6 23.72 2.22 16.86
C SER A 6 23.18 2.85 15.56
N LEU A 7 23.58 4.06 15.21
CA LEU A 7 23.14 4.69 13.97
C LEU A 7 23.77 4.03 12.73
N PRO A 8 23.02 3.87 11.63
CA PRO A 8 23.54 3.42 10.33
C PRO A 8 24.72 4.28 9.86
N LEU A 9 25.70 3.68 9.17
CA LEU A 9 26.90 4.37 8.68
C LEU A 9 26.55 5.56 7.78
N ASP A 10 25.63 5.38 6.84
CA ASP A 10 25.18 6.44 5.93
C ASP A 10 24.59 7.64 6.67
N LEU A 11 23.89 7.37 7.78
CA LEU A 11 23.32 8.42 8.62
C LEU A 11 24.40 9.14 9.42
N LYS A 12 25.41 8.42 9.92
CA LYS A 12 26.57 9.02 10.60
C LYS A 12 27.36 9.92 9.66
N SER A 13 27.56 9.52 8.39
CA SER A 13 28.27 10.35 7.42
C SER A 13 27.53 11.65 7.10
N VAL A 14 26.19 11.66 7.12
CA VAL A 14 25.43 12.89 6.88
C VAL A 14 25.39 13.82 8.10
N ILE A 15 25.35 13.27 9.31
CA ILE A 15 25.42 14.06 10.55
C ILE A 15 26.80 14.75 10.66
N GLY A 16 27.87 14.06 10.26
CA GLY A 16 29.22 14.60 10.30
C GLY A 16 29.64 14.96 11.73
N THR A 17 29.92 16.24 11.96
CA THR A 17 30.37 16.78 13.26
C THR A 17 29.26 17.45 14.07
N GLU A 18 28.03 17.49 13.55
CA GLU A 18 26.90 18.14 14.22
C GLU A 18 26.58 17.44 15.55
N LYS A 19 26.29 18.23 16.58
CA LYS A 19 25.86 17.67 17.86
C LYS A 19 24.47 17.04 17.71
N VAL A 20 24.35 15.77 18.07
CA VAL A 20 23.08 15.04 18.09
C VAL A 20 22.37 15.29 19.41
N ASP A 21 21.21 15.95 19.34
CA ASP A 21 20.36 16.19 20.52
C ASP A 21 19.48 14.98 20.82
N PHE A 22 18.95 14.32 19.78
CA PHE A 22 18.19 13.09 19.94
C PHE A 22 18.26 12.19 18.70
N SER A 23 18.02 10.90 18.91
CA SER A 23 17.86 9.92 17.85
C SER A 23 16.77 8.93 18.25
N ILE A 24 15.76 8.78 17.40
CA ILE A 24 14.64 7.85 17.60
C ILE A 24 14.44 6.99 16.35
N LEU A 25 14.22 5.70 16.53
CA LEU A 25 13.77 4.80 15.47
C LEU A 25 12.26 4.65 15.54
N ALA A 26 11.56 5.06 14.50
CA ALA A 26 10.11 4.86 14.43
C ALA A 26 9.77 3.36 14.29
N LYS A 27 8.89 2.87 15.17
CA LYS A 27 8.47 1.45 15.18
C LYS A 27 7.78 1.03 13.87
N ARG A 28 7.03 1.94 13.25
CA ARG A 28 6.23 1.68 12.04
C ARG A 28 6.38 2.80 11.03
N LYS A 29 6.23 2.48 9.73
CA LYS A 29 6.17 3.48 8.65
C LYS A 29 4.97 4.40 8.79
N GLN A 30 3.81 3.82 9.10
CA GLN A 30 2.55 4.55 9.16
C GLN A 30 1.70 4.10 10.35
N PRO A 31 0.74 4.93 10.79
CA PRO A 31 -0.19 4.57 11.86
C PRO A 31 -0.95 3.28 11.53
N LEU A 32 -1.19 2.46 12.55
CA LEU A 32 -1.93 1.21 12.44
C LEU A 32 -3.30 1.40 11.77
N ASN A 33 -4.02 2.45 12.15
CA ASN A 33 -5.36 2.74 11.64
C ASN A 33 -5.37 2.94 10.11
N LYS A 34 -4.30 3.50 9.54
CA LYS A 34 -4.19 3.63 8.08
C LYS A 34 -4.02 2.28 7.41
N SER A 35 -3.13 1.42 7.94
CA SER A 35 -2.95 0.06 7.39
C SER A 35 -4.21 -0.79 7.55
N LEU A 36 -4.90 -0.70 8.70
CA LEU A 36 -6.16 -1.40 8.94
C LEU A 36 -7.28 -0.90 8.03
N GLY A 37 -7.35 0.41 7.75
CA GLY A 37 -8.30 0.97 6.79
C GLY A 37 -8.11 0.41 5.38
N ILE A 38 -6.86 0.27 4.92
CA ILE A 38 -6.54 -0.34 3.62
C ILE A 38 -6.98 -1.81 3.59
N ILE A 39 -6.71 -2.56 4.66
CA ILE A 39 -7.11 -3.98 4.75
C ILE A 39 -8.63 -4.11 4.75
N ALA A 40 -9.33 -3.32 5.56
CA ALA A 40 -10.78 -3.33 5.62
C ALA A 40 -11.41 -3.03 4.26
N PHE A 41 -10.89 -2.01 3.55
CA PHE A 41 -11.30 -1.71 2.19
C PHE A 41 -11.05 -2.89 1.23
N GLY A 42 -9.86 -3.51 1.29
CA GLY A 42 -9.52 -4.68 0.48
C GLY A 42 -10.43 -5.87 0.74
N ILE A 43 -10.82 -6.11 2.00
CA ILE A 43 -11.77 -7.18 2.37
C ILE A 43 -13.15 -6.89 1.78
N ILE A 44 -13.68 -5.67 1.96
CA ILE A 44 -14.99 -5.27 1.44
C ILE A 44 -15.02 -5.36 -0.09
N TRP A 45 -13.98 -4.85 -0.74
CA TRP A 45 -13.83 -4.94 -2.19
C TRP A 45 -13.80 -6.39 -2.67
N SER A 46 -12.99 -7.24 -2.03
CA SER A 46 -12.88 -8.65 -2.40
C SER A 46 -14.19 -9.41 -2.17
N ALA A 47 -14.90 -9.12 -1.07
CA ALA A 47 -16.21 -9.69 -0.79
C ALA A 47 -17.24 -9.28 -1.86
N PHE A 48 -17.26 -8.01 -2.27
CA PHE A 48 -18.13 -7.54 -3.34
C PHE A 48 -17.83 -8.24 -4.68
N ILE A 49 -16.56 -8.31 -5.08
CA ILE A 49 -16.15 -8.98 -6.33
C ILE A 49 -16.41 -10.49 -6.28
N SER A 50 -16.33 -11.13 -5.11
CA SER A 50 -16.62 -12.56 -4.96
C SER A 50 -18.02 -12.95 -5.39
N ILE A 51 -19.00 -12.03 -5.29
CA ILE A 51 -20.38 -12.27 -5.76
C ILE A 51 -20.36 -12.53 -7.27
N PHE A 52 -19.63 -11.73 -8.04
CA PHE A 52 -19.51 -11.89 -9.49
C PHE A 52 -18.70 -13.14 -9.86
N VAL A 53 -17.64 -13.45 -9.11
CA VAL A 53 -16.88 -14.68 -9.32
C VAL A 53 -17.78 -15.90 -9.12
N ILE A 54 -18.56 -15.95 -8.05
CA ILE A 54 -19.46 -17.07 -7.79
C ILE A 54 -20.60 -17.13 -8.81
N ALA A 55 -21.20 -15.99 -9.17
CA ALA A 55 -22.33 -15.96 -10.10
C ALA A 55 -21.95 -16.35 -11.53
N PHE A 56 -20.78 -15.91 -12.02
CA PHE A 56 -20.36 -16.14 -13.40
C PHE A 56 -19.41 -17.33 -13.53
N LEU A 57 -18.40 -17.47 -12.67
CA LEU A 57 -17.41 -18.55 -12.78
C LEU A 57 -17.82 -19.80 -11.98
N GLY A 58 -18.67 -19.66 -10.96
CA GLY A 58 -19.13 -20.78 -10.13
C GLY A 58 -19.80 -21.90 -10.91
N PRO A 59 -20.78 -21.62 -11.80
CA PRO A 59 -21.40 -22.65 -12.64
C PRO A 59 -20.38 -23.34 -13.56
N LEU A 60 -19.46 -22.57 -14.17
CA LEU A 60 -18.41 -23.15 -14.99
C LEU A 60 -17.55 -24.15 -14.21
N PHE A 61 -17.14 -23.84 -12.98
CA PHE A 61 -16.37 -24.79 -12.17
C PHE A 61 -17.11 -26.07 -11.82
N LYS A 62 -18.44 -26.09 -11.94
CA LYS A 62 -19.28 -27.29 -11.80
C LYS A 62 -19.56 -28.00 -13.13
N GLY A 63 -19.08 -27.46 -14.25
CA GLY A 63 -19.41 -27.94 -15.60
C GLY A 63 -20.81 -27.55 -16.07
N GLU A 64 -21.44 -26.56 -15.41
CA GLU A 64 -22.77 -26.04 -15.77
C GLU A 64 -22.64 -24.85 -16.74
N GLU A 65 -23.74 -24.52 -17.43
CA GLU A 65 -23.82 -23.34 -18.28
C GLU A 65 -24.17 -22.09 -17.47
N VAL A 66 -23.64 -20.95 -17.92
CA VAL A 66 -23.97 -19.63 -17.39
C VAL A 66 -24.93 -18.96 -18.35
N HIS A 67 -26.13 -18.61 -17.88
CA HIS A 67 -27.15 -17.93 -18.67
C HIS A 67 -27.18 -16.44 -18.34
N PHE A 68 -27.03 -15.58 -19.35
CA PHE A 68 -27.07 -14.12 -19.21
C PHE A 68 -27.61 -13.47 -20.49
N LYS A 69 -27.72 -12.15 -20.51
CA LYS A 69 -28.18 -11.40 -21.69
C LYS A 69 -27.06 -10.52 -22.24
N VAL A 70 -26.94 -10.48 -23.56
CA VAL A 70 -26.09 -9.54 -24.30
C VAL A 70 -26.99 -8.81 -25.28
N ASN A 71 -27.13 -7.49 -25.14
CA ASN A 71 -28.04 -6.69 -25.97
C ASN A 71 -29.48 -7.25 -25.98
N ASP A 72 -29.99 -7.61 -24.80
CA ASP A 72 -31.31 -8.25 -24.57
C ASP A 72 -31.52 -9.66 -25.13
N GLU A 73 -30.54 -10.19 -25.88
CA GLU A 73 -30.58 -11.55 -26.40
C GLU A 73 -30.09 -12.57 -25.36
N PRO A 74 -30.86 -13.63 -25.06
CA PRO A 74 -30.43 -14.73 -24.21
C PRO A 74 -29.14 -15.36 -24.76
N THR A 75 -28.10 -15.40 -23.93
CA THR A 75 -26.78 -15.92 -24.26
C THR A 75 -26.36 -16.94 -23.22
N THR A 76 -25.72 -18.02 -23.66
CA THR A 76 -25.18 -19.06 -22.78
C THR A 76 -23.67 -19.18 -22.97
N ALA A 77 -22.97 -19.46 -21.88
CA ALA A 77 -21.54 -19.76 -21.91
C ALA A 77 -21.25 -21.05 -21.14
N SER A 78 -20.31 -21.82 -21.65
CA SER A 78 -19.81 -23.05 -21.06
C SER A 78 -18.30 -23.17 -21.33
N TRP A 79 -17.65 -24.24 -20.86
CA TRP A 79 -16.26 -24.51 -21.25
C TRP A 79 -16.11 -24.79 -22.74
N ASP A 80 -17.12 -25.40 -23.36
CA ASP A 80 -17.13 -25.69 -24.80
C ASP A 80 -17.47 -24.45 -25.65
N ASN A 81 -18.19 -23.48 -25.07
CA ASN A 81 -18.52 -22.20 -25.70
C ASN A 81 -18.21 -21.02 -24.77
N PHE A 82 -16.92 -20.71 -24.60
CA PHE A 82 -16.45 -19.70 -23.65
C PHE A 82 -16.40 -18.27 -24.22
N GLU A 83 -16.49 -18.10 -25.55
CA GLU A 83 -16.34 -16.81 -26.23
C GLU A 83 -17.22 -15.69 -25.62
N PRO A 84 -18.52 -15.91 -25.32
CA PRO A 84 -19.37 -14.87 -24.73
C PRO A 84 -18.93 -14.43 -23.32
N MET A 85 -18.17 -15.27 -22.61
CA MET A 85 -17.74 -15.03 -21.24
C MET A 85 -16.30 -14.50 -21.15
N LEU A 86 -15.58 -14.40 -22.27
CA LEU A 86 -14.19 -13.96 -22.30
C LEU A 86 -14.02 -12.56 -21.71
N VAL A 87 -14.75 -11.57 -22.22
CA VAL A 87 -14.67 -10.18 -21.74
C VAL A 87 -15.15 -10.05 -20.28
N PRO A 88 -16.33 -10.59 -19.89
CA PRO A 88 -16.74 -10.60 -18.49
C PRO A 88 -15.70 -11.21 -17.55
N THR A 89 -15.09 -12.34 -17.93
CA THR A 89 -14.08 -13.02 -17.11
C THR A 89 -12.81 -12.20 -16.97
N LEU A 90 -12.34 -11.54 -18.04
CA LEU A 90 -11.16 -10.68 -17.97
C LEU A 90 -11.40 -9.48 -17.04
N ILE A 91 -12.58 -8.86 -17.12
CA ILE A 91 -12.94 -7.76 -16.22
C ILE A 91 -12.97 -8.27 -14.78
N ILE A 92 -13.71 -9.34 -14.49
CA ILE A 92 -13.77 -9.93 -13.14
C ILE A 92 -12.36 -10.26 -12.64
N GLY A 93 -11.53 -10.89 -13.46
CA GLY A 93 -10.14 -11.23 -13.15
C GLY A 93 -9.30 -10.00 -12.77
N LEU A 94 -9.41 -8.90 -13.53
CA LEU A 94 -8.73 -7.65 -13.21
C LEU A 94 -9.17 -7.11 -11.83
N PHE A 95 -10.47 -7.10 -11.55
CA PHE A 95 -11.01 -6.63 -10.27
C PHE A 95 -10.56 -7.50 -9.08
N VAL A 96 -10.45 -8.82 -9.29
CA VAL A 96 -9.88 -9.76 -8.31
C VAL A 96 -8.41 -9.44 -8.05
N VAL A 97 -7.60 -9.24 -9.10
CA VAL A 97 -6.18 -8.88 -8.97
C VAL A 97 -6.01 -7.58 -8.20
N VAL A 98 -6.85 -6.57 -8.46
CA VAL A 98 -6.85 -5.31 -7.71
C VAL A 98 -7.14 -5.55 -6.22
N GLY A 99 -8.14 -6.38 -5.89
CA GLY A 99 -8.46 -6.74 -4.51
C GLY A 99 -7.29 -7.41 -3.78
N ILE A 100 -6.64 -8.37 -4.44
CA ILE A 100 -5.45 -9.06 -3.91
C ILE A 100 -4.31 -8.06 -3.69
N ALA A 101 -4.04 -7.20 -4.67
CA ALA A 101 -2.97 -6.20 -4.56
C ALA A 101 -3.19 -5.24 -3.38
N ILE A 102 -4.41 -4.79 -3.17
CA ILE A 102 -4.79 -3.94 -2.02
C ILE A 102 -4.57 -4.68 -0.71
N LEU A 103 -5.03 -5.93 -0.60
CA LEU A 103 -4.87 -6.75 0.61
C LEU A 103 -3.40 -7.00 0.92
N CYS A 104 -2.63 -7.49 -0.06
CA CYS A 104 -1.20 -7.70 0.07
C CYS A 104 -0.47 -6.40 0.47
N GLY A 105 -0.82 -5.27 -0.14
CA GLY A 105 -0.28 -3.95 0.19
C GLY A 105 -0.60 -3.53 1.62
N GLY A 106 -1.84 -3.74 2.07
CA GLY A 106 -2.30 -3.45 3.43
C GLY A 106 -1.58 -4.30 4.48
N PHE A 107 -1.51 -5.62 4.26
CA PHE A 107 -0.76 -6.54 5.13
C PHE A 107 0.73 -6.22 5.16
N TYR A 108 1.34 -5.99 4.00
CA TYR A 108 2.75 -5.60 3.92
C TYR A 108 3.01 -4.30 4.71
N ALA A 109 2.11 -3.32 4.62
CA ALA A 109 2.23 -2.07 5.35
C ALA A 109 2.10 -2.21 6.88
N LEU A 110 1.45 -3.26 7.40
CA LEU A 110 1.41 -3.52 8.85
C LEU A 110 2.79 -3.84 9.43
N PHE A 111 3.63 -4.51 8.65
CA PHE A 111 4.95 -4.99 9.09
C PHE A 111 6.09 -4.06 8.67
N GLN A 112 5.83 -3.01 7.91
CA GLN A 112 6.87 -2.05 7.53
C GLN A 112 7.35 -1.24 8.73
N LYS A 113 8.63 -1.43 9.05
CA LYS A 113 9.37 -0.60 10.01
C LYS A 113 9.47 0.85 9.50
N GLY A 114 9.52 1.77 10.47
CA GLY A 114 9.73 3.18 10.23
C GLY A 114 11.18 3.52 9.90
N GLY A 115 11.48 4.82 9.85
CA GLY A 115 12.83 5.36 9.69
C GLY A 115 13.42 5.86 11.00
N TYR A 116 14.70 6.20 10.97
CA TYR A 116 15.35 6.98 12.01
C TYR A 116 15.00 8.46 11.85
N PHE A 117 14.76 9.12 12.98
CA PHE A 117 14.63 10.56 13.09
C PHE A 117 15.73 11.03 14.04
N VAL A 118 16.63 11.87 13.53
CA VAL A 118 17.76 12.41 14.28
C VAL A 118 17.63 13.93 14.32
N GLY A 119 17.47 14.47 15.51
CA GLY A 119 17.58 15.91 15.74
C GLY A 119 19.02 16.26 16.03
N THR A 120 19.53 17.22 15.27
CA THR A 120 20.83 17.85 15.49
C THR A 120 20.62 19.31 15.87
N GLU A 121 21.68 20.02 16.23
CA GLU A 121 21.61 21.44 16.56
C GLU A 121 21.04 22.31 15.42
N ASN A 122 21.21 21.92 14.15
CA ASN A 122 20.79 22.73 13.00
C ASN A 122 19.54 22.21 12.26
N ARG A 123 19.29 20.89 12.30
CA ARG A 123 18.28 20.26 11.44
C ARG A 123 17.74 18.95 11.97
N LEU A 124 16.58 18.56 11.47
CA LEU A 124 16.01 17.22 11.59
C LEU A 124 16.37 16.37 10.38
N ILE A 125 16.94 15.19 10.61
CA ILE A 125 17.29 14.22 9.58
C ILE A 125 16.37 13.01 9.71
N HIS A 126 15.66 12.68 8.64
CA HIS A 126 14.89 11.45 8.49
C HIS A 126 15.64 10.49 7.56
N TYR A 127 15.97 9.30 8.08
CA TYR A 127 16.63 8.24 7.33
C TYR A 127 15.77 6.98 7.26
N ARG A 128 15.55 6.47 6.05
CA ARG A 128 14.80 5.23 5.85
C ARG A 128 15.32 4.47 4.64
N LYS A 129 15.84 3.25 4.86
CA LYS A 129 16.31 2.33 3.81
C LYS A 129 17.22 3.02 2.76
N GLY A 130 18.24 3.75 3.20
CA GLY A 130 19.16 4.46 2.32
C GLY A 130 18.68 5.84 1.84
N THR A 131 17.39 6.16 1.98
CA THR A 131 16.88 7.51 1.66
C THR A 131 17.06 8.45 2.84
N ILE A 132 17.67 9.61 2.60
CA ILE A 132 17.90 10.67 3.58
C ILE A 132 17.07 11.89 3.18
N THR A 133 16.34 12.45 4.13
CA THR A 133 15.58 13.69 3.99
C THR A 133 15.93 14.59 5.15
N THR A 134 16.24 15.85 4.88
CA THR A 134 16.69 16.80 5.89
C THR A 134 15.76 18.01 5.90
N TYR A 135 15.43 18.48 7.09
CA TYR A 135 14.55 19.62 7.34
C TYR A 135 15.24 20.57 8.31
N ASP A 136 15.57 21.77 7.88
CA ASP A 136 16.16 22.78 8.76
C ASP A 136 15.14 23.22 9.80
N TRP A 137 15.58 23.51 11.03
CA TRP A 137 14.65 23.89 12.11
C TRP A 137 13.83 25.14 11.77
N GLU A 138 14.40 26.05 10.99
CA GLU A 138 13.74 27.25 10.50
C GLU A 138 12.43 26.94 9.75
N GLN A 139 12.34 25.80 9.06
CA GLN A 139 11.14 25.38 8.32
C GLN A 139 9.95 25.07 9.24
N PHE A 140 10.20 24.79 10.52
CA PHE A 140 9.14 24.50 11.51
C PHE A 140 8.67 25.76 12.25
N SER A 141 9.36 26.89 12.09
CA SER A 141 9.02 28.15 12.76
C SER A 141 7.87 28.93 12.09
N GLY A 142 7.30 28.41 11.00
CA GLY A 142 6.10 28.94 10.36
C GLY A 142 6.34 30.13 9.42
N ASN A 143 7.59 30.56 9.23
CA ASN A 143 7.94 31.57 8.24
C ASN A 143 8.08 30.89 6.87
N TYR A 144 6.95 30.54 6.25
CA TYR A 144 6.93 30.23 4.82
C TYR A 144 7.28 31.52 4.08
N GLY A 145 8.56 31.73 3.81
CA GLY A 145 8.99 32.73 2.84
C GLY A 145 8.19 32.51 1.58
N ASN A 146 7.44 33.54 1.18
CA ASN A 146 6.66 33.58 -0.05
C ASN A 146 7.46 32.92 -1.18
N LYS A 147 7.01 31.74 -1.63
CA LYS A 147 7.44 31.22 -2.92
C LYS A 147 6.83 32.16 -3.96
N GLN A 148 7.64 33.09 -4.47
CA GLN A 148 7.40 33.76 -5.75
C GLN A 148 7.67 32.77 -6.89
#